data_AF-A0A1R2BEU5-F1
#
_entry.id   AF-A0A1R2BEU5-F1
#
_cell.length_a   1.000
_cell.length_b   1.000
_cell.length_c   1.000
_cell.angle_alpha   90.00
_cell.angle_beta   90.00
_cell.angle_gamma   90.00
#
_symmetry.space_group_name_H-M   'P 1'
#
loop_
_entity.id
_entity.type
_entity.pdbx_description
1 polymer ?
#
loop_
_entity_poly.entity_id
_entity_poly.type
_entity_poly.pdbx_seq_one_letter_code
_entity_poly.pdbx_strand_id
1 'polypeptide(L)'
;MDSDDDSITLSMDEYAKLQNDILDVKHENTRLKEISEKYDEAVKKAQDSHNDFQKVLDELQKTKDELNRLKSPEEDPLKKIPRFSREMIVNCLKSVRKQDDFDKDQSYFLEQILAIIEYIWPKGGDQELKISDIQEVANASEVKNIRESYNKIKFSLEAMEEKSKVMQISLEETAKDNLKMSQKITELEGQKEHLIIDLASREEEVVEARKQLKDKFALECEKHNIELELESSKGQIEKLKNELEKSTEKESNAELIIALQQEIEELKNNENLLSLEYNNLKNSAKQTFYEIGTLKTSNKTLESTVKSKEEQLKKIILELEDMKTERQILQKRSMNDLKDLKTELAKEKTLHEQCKMDKEKVMQENRKLQENLRAGVKIAPPSHQERIIVESMSHRLSELDQENTLLKKRIKDFANFGNEKARLEEENDDLKNEINKLAMEMASIGAQFNEYRRLYH
;
A
#
# COMPACT_ATOMS: atom_id res chain seq x y z
N MET A 1 78.04 -24.01 -2.31
CA MET A 1 77.51 -23.84 -3.67
C MET A 1 76.49 -24.93 -3.82
N ASP A 2 75.22 -24.55 -3.89
CA ASP A 2 74.25 -25.10 -4.85
C ASP A 2 73.09 -24.11 -4.88
N SER A 3 72.92 -23.54 -6.06
CA SER A 3 72.02 -22.46 -6.42
C SER A 3 70.84 -23.06 -7.18
N ASP A 4 69.67 -23.10 -6.58
CA ASP A 4 68.42 -23.39 -7.29
C ASP A 4 67.66 -22.08 -7.47
N ASP A 5 67.96 -21.46 -8.61
CA ASP A 5 67.41 -20.23 -9.12
C ASP A 5 66.20 -20.62 -10.01
N ASP A 6 65.06 -20.91 -9.39
CA ASP A 6 63.79 -21.18 -10.10
C ASP A 6 63.17 -19.86 -10.58
N SER A 7 63.85 -19.17 -11.49
CA SER A 7 63.27 -18.01 -12.19
C SER A 7 62.30 -18.53 -13.26
N ILE A 8 61.00 -18.42 -13.00
CA ILE A 8 59.96 -18.71 -14.00
C ILE A 8 60.05 -17.66 -15.11
N THR A 9 60.68 -18.01 -16.23
CA THR A 9 60.69 -17.18 -17.44
C THR A 9 59.39 -17.43 -18.22
N LEU A 10 58.40 -16.53 -18.07
CA LEU A 10 57.23 -16.48 -18.93
C LEU A 10 57.65 -16.11 -20.36
N SER A 11 57.14 -16.81 -21.37
CA SER A 11 57.30 -16.38 -22.75
C SER A 11 56.58 -15.04 -22.98
N MET A 12 57.04 -14.23 -23.94
CA MET A 12 56.42 -12.93 -24.24
C MET A 12 54.93 -13.04 -24.58
N ASP A 13 54.51 -14.14 -25.20
CA ASP A 13 53.10 -14.38 -25.53
C ASP A 13 52.26 -14.73 -24.29
N GLU A 14 52.82 -15.47 -23.33
CA GLU A 14 52.16 -15.77 -22.05
C GLU A 14 52.08 -14.53 -21.15
N TYR A 15 53.11 -13.68 -21.17
CA TYR A 15 53.08 -12.40 -20.48
C TYR A 15 52.04 -11.45 -21.08
N ALA A 16 51.95 -11.37 -22.41
CA ALA A 16 50.93 -10.57 -23.10
C ALA A 16 49.51 -11.06 -22.79
N LYS A 17 49.31 -12.38 -22.71
CA LYS A 17 48.02 -12.97 -22.36
C LYS A 17 47.64 -12.70 -20.90
N LEU A 18 48.57 -12.88 -19.98
CA LEU A 18 48.36 -12.56 -18.56
C LEU A 18 48.08 -11.07 -18.35
N GLN A 19 48.75 -10.19 -19.11
CA GLN A 19 48.52 -8.75 -19.06
C GLN A 19 47.11 -8.38 -19.55
N ASN A 20 46.61 -9.04 -20.60
CA ASN A 20 45.23 -8.86 -21.06
C ASN A 20 44.21 -9.40 -20.05
N ASP A 21 44.44 -10.58 -19.47
CA ASP A 21 43.55 -11.14 -18.45
C ASP A 21 43.49 -10.25 -17.19
N ILE A 22 44.61 -9.66 -16.79
CA ILE A 22 44.67 -8.67 -15.69
C ILE A 22 43.90 -7.40 -16.05
N LEU A 23 43.99 -6.93 -17.30
CA LEU A 23 43.23 -5.79 -17.80
C LEU A 23 41.72 -6.07 -17.78
N ASP A 24 41.30 -7.25 -18.20
CA ASP A 24 39.89 -7.67 -18.20
C ASP A 24 39.33 -7.75 -16.77
N VAL A 25 40.08 -8.32 -15.83
CA VAL A 25 39.69 -8.35 -14.41
C VAL A 25 39.63 -6.94 -13.81
N LYS A 26 40.52 -6.03 -14.24
CA LYS A 26 40.51 -4.64 -13.79
C LYS A 26 39.30 -3.87 -14.36
N HIS A 27 38.93 -4.13 -15.61
CA HIS A 27 37.73 -3.57 -16.22
C HIS A 27 36.46 -4.08 -15.53
N GLU A 28 36.39 -5.37 -15.23
CA GLU A 28 35.24 -5.96 -14.53
C GLU A 28 35.12 -5.43 -13.08
N ASN A 29 36.23 -5.28 -12.36
CA ASN A 29 36.23 -4.65 -11.04
C ASN A 29 35.81 -3.17 -11.08
N THR A 30 36.23 -2.43 -12.11
CA THR A 30 35.80 -1.03 -12.30
C THR A 30 34.29 -0.96 -12.54
N ARG A 31 33.77 -1.87 -13.38
CA ARG A 31 32.34 -1.98 -13.67
C ARG A 31 31.52 -2.35 -12.43
N LEU A 32 32.00 -3.30 -11.61
CA LEU A 32 31.35 -3.68 -10.35
C LEU A 32 31.35 -2.52 -9.35
N LYS A 33 32.43 -1.74 -9.31
CA LYS A 33 32.51 -0.54 -8.45
C LYS A 33 31.52 0.54 -8.88
N GLU A 34 31.39 0.81 -10.18
CA GLU A 34 30.38 1.73 -10.72
C GLU A 34 28.94 1.27 -10.42
N ILE A 35 28.68 -0.04 -10.46
CA ILE A 35 27.38 -0.62 -10.10
C ILE A 35 27.10 -0.44 -8.59
N SER A 36 28.11 -0.67 -7.75
CA SER A 36 28.00 -0.47 -6.30
C SER A 36 27.75 1.01 -5.95
N GLU A 37 28.43 1.94 -6.61
CA GLU A 37 28.24 3.38 -6.38
C GLU A 37 26.85 3.84 -6.83
N LYS A 38 26.32 3.31 -7.95
CA LYS A 38 24.92 3.53 -8.36
C LYS A 38 23.91 2.98 -7.36
N TYR A 39 24.22 1.85 -6.73
CA TYR A 39 23.37 1.25 -5.70
C TYR A 39 23.34 2.13 -4.45
N ASP A 40 24.51 2.62 -4.00
CA ASP A 40 24.60 3.53 -2.84
C ASP A 40 23.90 4.87 -3.10
N GLU A 41 23.97 5.41 -4.33
CA GLU A 41 23.20 6.59 -4.72
C GLU A 41 21.69 6.32 -4.79
N ALA A 42 21.27 5.16 -5.30
CA ALA A 42 19.87 4.78 -5.35
C ALA A 42 19.30 4.60 -3.94
N VAL A 43 20.04 3.97 -3.03
CA VAL A 43 19.64 3.80 -1.62
C VAL A 43 19.55 5.15 -0.90
N LYS A 44 20.48 6.08 -1.15
CA LYS A 44 20.41 7.45 -0.60
C LYS A 44 19.23 8.25 -1.15
N LYS A 45 18.89 8.10 -2.44
CA LYS A 45 17.72 8.76 -3.05
C LYS A 45 16.38 8.15 -2.61
N ALA A 46 16.38 6.86 -2.29
CA ALA A 46 15.17 6.13 -1.92
C ALA A 46 14.76 6.30 -0.45
N GLN A 47 15.51 7.09 0.34
CA GLN A 47 15.10 7.51 1.68
C GLN A 47 13.90 8.49 1.65
N ASP A 48 13.54 9.04 0.48
CA ASP A 48 12.44 10.01 0.32
C ASP A 48 11.31 9.61 -0.66
N SER A 49 11.32 8.41 -1.26
CA SER A 49 10.25 8.05 -2.22
C SER A 49 10.17 6.53 -2.45
N HIS A 50 9.09 5.92 -1.93
CA HIS A 50 8.80 4.49 -2.05
C HIS A 50 8.62 4.03 -3.52
N ASN A 51 8.36 4.97 -4.45
CA ASN A 51 8.14 4.69 -5.87
C ASN A 51 9.43 4.38 -6.64
N ASP A 52 10.58 4.85 -6.17
CA ASP A 52 11.85 4.63 -6.88
C ASP A 52 12.48 3.26 -6.53
N PHE A 53 12.16 2.70 -5.36
CA PHE A 53 12.53 1.33 -5.00
C PHE A 53 11.91 0.29 -5.93
N GLN A 54 10.67 0.49 -6.35
CA GLN A 54 9.97 -0.44 -7.23
C GLN A 54 10.62 -0.50 -8.62
N LYS A 55 11.06 0.66 -9.14
CA LYS A 55 11.80 0.73 -10.41
C LYS A 55 13.16 0.02 -10.36
N VAL A 56 13.87 0.12 -9.24
CA VAL A 56 15.15 -0.58 -9.04
C VAL A 56 14.95 -2.10 -8.93
N LEU A 57 13.87 -2.53 -8.27
CA LEU A 57 13.48 -3.94 -8.20
C LEU A 57 13.15 -4.52 -9.59
N ASP A 58 12.41 -3.76 -10.41
CA ASP A 58 12.06 -4.16 -11.77
C ASP A 58 13.30 -4.24 -12.69
N GLU A 59 14.25 -3.29 -12.57
CA GLU A 59 15.52 -3.33 -13.31
C GLU A 59 16.43 -4.49 -12.87
N LEU A 60 16.46 -4.81 -11.59
CA LEU A 60 17.22 -5.97 -11.07
C LEU A 60 16.63 -7.30 -11.53
N GLN A 61 15.31 -7.41 -11.56
CA GLN A 61 14.63 -8.61 -12.07
C GLN A 61 14.93 -8.80 -13.56
N LYS A 62 14.91 -7.71 -14.33
CA LYS A 62 15.26 -7.71 -15.76
C LYS A 62 16.71 -8.14 -16.01
N THR A 63 17.64 -7.65 -15.19
CA THR A 63 19.07 -8.00 -15.27
C THR A 63 19.31 -9.47 -14.88
N LYS A 64 18.60 -9.98 -13.87
CA LYS A 64 18.64 -11.38 -13.46
C LYS A 64 18.10 -12.31 -14.55
N ASP A 65 17.04 -11.90 -15.24
CA ASP A 65 16.45 -12.66 -16.33
C ASP A 65 17.34 -12.65 -17.58
N GLU A 66 18.05 -11.56 -17.86
CA GLU A 66 19.10 -11.51 -18.90
C GLU A 66 20.30 -12.41 -18.55
N LEU A 67 20.72 -12.45 -17.28
CA LEU A 67 21.80 -13.33 -16.82
C LEU A 67 21.41 -14.81 -16.90
N ASN A 68 20.15 -15.13 -16.63
CA ASN A 68 19.61 -16.48 -16.77
C ASN A 68 19.42 -16.89 -18.24
N ARG A 69 19.13 -15.94 -19.14
CA ARG A 69 19.10 -16.18 -20.60
C ARG A 69 20.48 -16.46 -21.19
N LEU A 70 21.55 -15.95 -20.56
CA LEU A 70 22.94 -16.21 -20.97
C LEU A 70 23.48 -17.56 -20.47
N LYS A 71 22.77 -18.27 -19.59
CA LYS A 71 23.10 -19.66 -19.20
C LYS A 71 22.55 -20.64 -20.24
N SER A 72 23.36 -20.92 -21.26
CA SER A 72 23.20 -22.11 -22.12
C SER A 72 23.31 -23.40 -21.28
N PRO A 73 22.57 -24.49 -21.59
CA PRO A 73 22.58 -25.72 -20.79
C PRO A 73 23.75 -26.69 -21.10
N GLU A 74 24.87 -26.24 -21.67
CA GLU A 74 26.04 -27.09 -21.90
C GLU A 74 27.30 -26.55 -21.19
N GLU A 75 27.90 -27.44 -20.39
CA GLU A 75 29.17 -27.36 -19.66
C GLU A 75 29.25 -26.44 -18.42
N ASP A 76 29.30 -27.10 -17.25
CA ASP A 76 29.69 -26.55 -15.95
C ASP A 76 31.14 -26.01 -16.01
N PRO A 77 31.36 -24.68 -16.00
CA PRO A 77 32.69 -24.09 -16.24
C PRO A 77 33.68 -24.36 -15.11
N LEU A 78 33.22 -24.90 -13.97
CA LEU A 78 34.06 -25.21 -12.81
C LEU A 78 34.92 -26.48 -12.98
N LYS A 79 34.71 -27.29 -14.03
CA LYS A 79 35.47 -28.53 -14.26
C LYS A 79 36.74 -28.40 -15.11
N LYS A 80 37.03 -27.23 -15.71
CA LYS A 80 38.23 -27.01 -16.52
C LYS A 80 39.05 -25.81 -16.03
N ILE A 81 39.44 -25.82 -14.75
CA ILE A 81 40.55 -24.96 -14.30
C ILE A 81 41.85 -25.77 -14.44
N PRO A 82 42.82 -25.35 -15.27
CA PRO A 82 44.09 -26.04 -15.44
C PRO A 82 44.81 -26.20 -14.09
N ARG A 83 45.49 -27.33 -13.90
CA ARG A 83 46.22 -27.70 -12.66
C ARG A 83 47.18 -26.59 -12.19
N PHE A 84 47.74 -25.83 -13.13
CA PHE A 84 48.60 -24.67 -12.91
C PHE A 84 47.89 -23.51 -12.16
N SER A 85 46.67 -23.16 -12.57
CA SER A 85 45.89 -22.08 -11.94
C SER A 85 45.47 -22.42 -10.50
N ARG A 86 45.28 -23.71 -10.21
CA ARG A 86 44.96 -24.22 -8.87
C ARG A 86 46.13 -24.10 -7.90
N GLU A 87 47.35 -24.46 -8.32
CA GLU A 87 48.54 -24.29 -7.49
C GLU A 87 48.88 -22.82 -7.26
N MET A 88 48.68 -21.97 -8.28
CA MET A 88 48.92 -20.53 -8.15
C MET A 88 47.97 -19.88 -7.12
N ILE A 89 46.67 -20.20 -7.15
CA ILE A 89 45.69 -19.66 -6.20
C ILE A 89 45.98 -20.11 -4.76
N VAL A 90 46.31 -21.40 -4.56
CA VAL A 90 46.66 -21.92 -3.23
C VAL A 90 47.95 -21.30 -2.71
N ASN A 91 48.95 -21.06 -3.58
CA ASN A 91 50.21 -20.43 -3.18
C ASN A 91 50.04 -18.92 -2.91
N CYS A 92 49.20 -18.21 -3.65
CA CYS A 92 48.83 -16.84 -3.37
C CYS A 92 48.11 -16.73 -2.02
N LEU A 93 47.10 -17.56 -1.76
CA LEU A 93 46.36 -17.56 -0.49
C LEU A 93 47.25 -17.93 0.71
N LYS A 94 48.20 -18.85 0.54
CA LYS A 94 49.21 -19.17 1.57
C LYS A 94 50.21 -18.04 1.80
N SER A 95 50.53 -17.25 0.77
CA SER A 95 51.41 -16.10 0.89
C SER A 95 50.70 -14.93 1.58
N VAL A 96 49.41 -14.72 1.28
CA VAL A 96 48.53 -13.78 1.99
C VAL A 96 48.39 -14.20 3.45
N ARG A 97 48.17 -15.49 3.76
CA ARG A 97 48.12 -16.01 5.15
C ARG A 97 49.37 -15.72 5.99
N LYS A 98 50.53 -15.51 5.36
CA LYS A 98 51.81 -15.24 6.04
C LYS A 98 52.06 -13.75 6.34
N GLN A 99 51.16 -12.86 5.95
CA GLN A 99 51.25 -11.45 6.32
C GLN A 99 50.62 -11.25 7.70
N ASP A 100 51.36 -10.64 8.64
CA ASP A 100 51.00 -10.56 10.07
C ASP A 100 49.91 -9.51 10.39
N ASP A 101 49.27 -8.90 9.37
CA ASP A 101 48.38 -7.74 9.52
C ASP A 101 46.87 -8.08 9.48
N PHE A 102 46.49 -9.37 9.43
CA PHE A 102 45.07 -9.76 9.39
C PHE A 102 44.45 -9.83 10.79
N ASP A 103 43.26 -9.25 10.94
CA ASP A 103 42.46 -9.45 12.16
C ASP A 103 41.91 -10.88 12.25
N LYS A 104 41.33 -11.24 13.40
CA LYS A 104 40.82 -12.59 13.67
C LYS A 104 39.71 -13.02 12.71
N ASP A 105 38.87 -12.08 12.27
CA ASP A 105 37.71 -12.38 11.43
C ASP A 105 38.16 -12.58 9.97
N GLN A 106 39.13 -11.80 9.51
CA GLN A 106 39.77 -11.94 8.21
C GLN A 106 40.58 -13.23 8.11
N SER A 107 41.30 -13.59 9.18
CA SER A 107 42.03 -14.87 9.27
C SER A 107 41.08 -16.06 9.21
N TYR A 108 39.95 -15.99 9.91
CA TYR A 108 38.92 -17.02 9.91
C TYR A 108 38.26 -17.17 8.53
N PHE A 109 37.98 -16.07 7.85
CA PHE A 109 37.44 -16.08 6.49
C PHE A 109 38.42 -16.70 5.48
N LEU A 110 39.72 -16.38 5.58
CA LEU A 110 40.78 -17.00 4.79
C LEU A 110 40.89 -18.51 5.04
N GLU A 111 40.73 -18.97 6.28
CA GLU A 111 40.71 -20.41 6.59
C GLU A 111 39.48 -21.12 6.04
N GLN A 112 38.31 -20.48 6.08
CA GLN A 112 37.10 -21.03 5.46
C GLN A 112 37.25 -21.15 3.94
N ILE A 113 37.82 -20.14 3.28
CA ILE A 113 38.07 -20.18 1.84
C ILE A 113 39.05 -21.30 1.50
N LEU A 114 40.14 -21.46 2.25
CA LEU A 114 41.09 -22.55 2.05
C LEU A 114 40.45 -23.93 2.25
N ALA A 115 39.62 -24.09 3.28
CA ALA A 115 38.91 -25.34 3.55
C ALA A 115 37.89 -25.69 2.44
N ILE A 116 37.18 -24.69 1.92
CA ILE A 116 36.24 -24.86 0.80
C ILE A 116 37.01 -25.23 -0.48
N ILE A 117 38.15 -24.59 -0.76
CA ILE A 117 38.98 -24.91 -1.92
C ILE A 117 39.56 -26.33 -1.81
N GLU A 118 40.02 -26.76 -0.64
CA GLU A 118 40.51 -28.12 -0.43
C GLU A 118 39.40 -29.18 -0.48
N TYR A 119 38.17 -28.82 -0.07
CA TYR A 119 36.99 -29.67 -0.17
C TYR A 119 36.50 -29.84 -1.61
N ILE A 120 36.45 -28.75 -2.38
CA ILE A 120 36.03 -28.76 -3.79
C ILE A 120 37.11 -29.38 -4.69
N TRP A 121 38.38 -29.21 -4.32
CA TRP A 121 39.52 -29.75 -5.05
C TRP A 121 40.50 -30.49 -4.10
N PRO A 122 40.27 -31.79 -3.84
CA PRO A 122 41.18 -32.63 -3.08
C PRO A 122 42.49 -32.89 -3.85
N LYS A 123 43.63 -32.90 -3.16
CA LYS A 123 44.97 -33.08 -3.76
C LYS A 123 45.14 -34.52 -4.25
N GLY A 124 44.84 -34.78 -5.52
CA GLY A 124 45.18 -36.02 -6.19
C GLY A 124 44.05 -36.54 -7.07
N GLY A 125 44.23 -36.44 -8.38
CA GLY A 125 43.63 -37.40 -9.30
C GLY A 125 44.50 -38.67 -9.29
N ASP A 126 43.83 -39.82 -9.33
CA ASP A 126 44.36 -41.18 -9.53
C ASP A 126 45.02 -41.89 -8.34
N GLN A 127 44.38 -41.83 -7.16
CA GLN A 127 44.45 -42.94 -6.21
C GLN A 127 43.03 -43.33 -5.79
N GLU A 128 42.64 -44.57 -6.08
CA GLU A 128 41.55 -45.23 -5.37
C GLU A 128 41.86 -45.16 -3.88
N LEU A 129 41.15 -44.29 -3.17
CA LEU A 129 41.10 -44.28 -1.72
C LEU A 129 40.56 -45.63 -1.27
N LYS A 130 41.47 -46.53 -0.88
CA LYS A 130 41.11 -47.68 -0.06
C LYS A 130 40.48 -47.14 1.22
N ILE A 131 39.19 -47.43 1.38
CA ILE A 131 38.35 -47.04 2.52
C ILE A 131 38.92 -47.52 3.88
N SER A 132 39.94 -48.37 3.89
CA SER A 132 40.62 -48.84 5.10
C SER A 132 41.41 -47.77 5.85
N ASP A 133 41.88 -46.71 5.19
CA ASP A 133 42.88 -45.81 5.79
C ASP A 133 42.28 -44.47 6.29
N ILE A 134 40.96 -44.28 6.16
CA ILE A 134 40.20 -43.19 6.80
C ILE A 134 39.65 -43.61 8.19
N GLN A 135 39.90 -44.85 8.62
CA GLN A 135 39.22 -45.42 9.78
C GLN A 135 39.88 -45.18 11.14
N GLU A 136 40.96 -44.40 11.25
CA GLU A 136 41.66 -44.23 12.54
C GLU A 136 41.90 -42.80 13.05
N VAL A 137 41.41 -41.73 12.39
CA VAL A 137 41.65 -40.36 12.90
C VAL A 137 40.39 -39.50 13.09
N ALA A 138 39.21 -39.93 12.64
CA ALA A 138 37.97 -39.23 12.97
C ALA A 138 37.38 -39.80 14.27
N ASN A 139 37.82 -39.27 15.42
CA ASN A 139 37.20 -39.51 16.72
C ASN A 139 35.67 -39.44 16.57
N ALA A 140 34.97 -40.55 16.80
CA ALA A 140 33.51 -40.64 16.69
C ALA A 140 32.77 -39.62 17.57
N SER A 141 33.44 -39.04 18.58
CA SER A 141 32.96 -37.94 19.40
C SER A 141 32.95 -36.58 18.68
N GLU A 142 33.95 -36.26 17.87
CA GLU A 142 34.04 -34.97 17.16
C GLU A 142 33.04 -34.88 16.01
N VAL A 143 32.92 -35.96 15.21
CA VAL A 143 31.88 -36.04 14.16
C VAL A 143 30.48 -35.98 14.76
N LYS A 144 30.28 -36.59 15.94
CA LYS A 144 29.01 -36.50 16.69
C LYS A 144 28.75 -35.08 17.20
N ASN A 145 29.75 -34.41 17.74
CA ASN A 145 29.64 -33.03 18.22
C ASN A 145 29.35 -32.05 17.07
N ILE A 146 29.97 -32.23 15.90
CA ILE A 146 29.71 -31.43 14.71
C ILE A 146 28.27 -31.68 14.21
N ARG A 147 27.81 -32.94 14.16
CA ARG A 147 26.44 -33.28 13.76
C ARG A 147 25.40 -32.72 14.74
N GLU A 148 25.66 -32.76 16.05
CA GLU A 148 24.80 -32.14 17.06
C GLU A 148 24.77 -30.62 16.94
N SER A 149 25.91 -29.98 16.67
CA SER A 149 26.01 -28.54 16.45
C SER A 149 25.29 -28.11 15.18
N TYR A 150 25.45 -28.86 14.09
CA TYR A 150 24.73 -28.65 12.83
C TYR A 150 23.20 -28.75 13.02
N ASN A 151 22.72 -29.77 13.75
CA ASN A 151 21.29 -29.92 14.02
C ASN A 151 20.76 -28.76 14.87
N LYS A 152 21.51 -28.28 15.87
CA LYS A 152 21.12 -27.09 16.65
C LYS A 152 21.02 -25.85 15.77
N ILE A 153 22.00 -25.60 14.92
CA ILE A 153 22.00 -24.47 13.98
C ILE A 153 20.82 -24.59 13.01
N LYS A 154 20.55 -25.79 12.48
CA LYS A 154 19.41 -26.03 11.59
C LYS A 154 18.07 -25.72 12.27
N PHE A 155 17.84 -26.21 13.49
CA PHE A 155 16.62 -25.90 14.25
C PHE A 155 16.50 -24.40 14.57
N SER A 156 17.62 -23.73 14.89
CA SER A 156 17.63 -22.29 15.11
C SER A 156 17.30 -21.52 13.83
N LEU A 157 17.80 -21.96 12.68
CA LEU A 157 17.50 -21.36 11.37
C LEU A 157 16.02 -21.52 11.02
N GLU A 158 15.47 -22.74 11.13
CA GLU A 158 14.04 -23.02 10.90
C GLU A 158 13.14 -22.18 11.82
N ALA A 159 13.53 -22.01 13.09
CA ALA A 159 12.81 -21.16 14.03
C ALA A 159 12.89 -19.65 13.70
N MET A 160 14.00 -19.20 13.12
CA MET A 160 14.14 -17.81 12.65
C MET A 160 13.35 -17.57 11.36
N GLU A 161 13.35 -18.52 10.42
CA GLU A 161 12.52 -18.44 9.21
C GLU A 161 11.03 -18.35 9.56
N GLU A 162 10.57 -19.14 10.53
CA GLU A 162 9.17 -19.11 10.95
C GLU A 162 8.81 -17.78 11.65
N LYS A 163 9.71 -17.23 12.48
CA LYS A 163 9.55 -15.88 13.04
C LYS A 163 9.53 -14.80 11.96
N SER A 164 10.36 -14.93 10.93
CA SER A 164 10.41 -14.01 9.79
C SER A 164 9.07 -13.99 9.04
N LYS A 165 8.47 -15.17 8.79
CA LYS A 165 7.14 -15.26 8.16
C LYS A 165 6.04 -14.61 9.00
N VAL A 166 6.01 -14.87 10.30
CA VAL A 166 5.03 -14.24 11.21
C VAL A 166 5.18 -12.72 11.20
N MET A 167 6.42 -12.22 11.22
CA MET A 167 6.68 -10.79 11.18
C MET A 167 6.28 -10.16 9.83
N GLN A 168 6.50 -10.87 8.73
CA GLN A 168 6.05 -10.44 7.40
C GLN A 168 4.52 -10.34 7.31
N ILE A 169 3.78 -11.34 7.81
CA ILE A 169 2.31 -11.30 7.86
C ILE A 169 1.83 -10.10 8.70
N SER A 170 2.45 -9.87 9.86
CA SER A 170 2.09 -8.73 10.72
C SER A 170 2.37 -7.37 10.05
N LEU A 171 3.45 -7.25 9.28
CA LEU A 171 3.75 -6.07 8.47
C LEU A 171 2.73 -5.85 7.35
N GLU A 172 2.34 -6.92 6.65
CA GLU A 172 1.33 -6.86 5.59
C GLU A 172 -0.05 -6.45 6.13
N GLU A 173 -0.45 -6.98 7.29
CA GLU A 173 -1.69 -6.56 7.98
C GLU A 173 -1.64 -5.09 8.38
N THR A 174 -0.51 -4.63 8.94
CA THR A 174 -0.31 -3.22 9.32
C THR A 174 -0.36 -2.31 8.09
N ALA A 175 0.26 -2.71 6.98
CA ALA A 175 0.22 -1.97 5.72
C ALA A 175 -1.21 -1.87 5.16
N LYS A 176 -1.99 -2.95 5.26
CA LYS A 176 -3.40 -2.98 4.84
C LYS A 176 -4.26 -2.05 5.68
N ASP A 177 -4.05 -1.99 6.98
CA ASP A 177 -4.80 -1.09 7.86
C ASP A 177 -4.39 0.38 7.66
N ASN A 178 -3.11 0.66 7.41
CA ASN A 178 -2.64 1.98 7.01
C ASN A 178 -3.27 2.44 5.69
N LEU A 179 -3.40 1.53 4.70
CA LEU A 179 -4.07 1.85 3.43
C LEU A 179 -5.54 2.24 3.65
N LYS A 180 -6.28 1.49 4.48
CA LYS A 180 -7.68 1.82 4.83
C LYS A 180 -7.77 3.18 5.54
N MET A 181 -6.85 3.47 6.45
CA MET A 181 -6.80 4.77 7.13
C MET A 181 -6.53 5.90 6.15
N SER A 182 -5.60 5.72 5.22
CA SER A 182 -5.30 6.69 4.16
C SER A 182 -6.52 6.95 3.27
N GLN A 183 -7.23 5.90 2.85
CA GLN A 183 -8.47 6.05 2.06
C GLN A 183 -9.53 6.85 2.81
N LYS A 184 -9.67 6.60 4.12
CA LYS A 184 -10.62 7.33 4.96
C LYS A 184 -10.23 8.80 5.16
N ILE A 185 -8.94 9.11 5.24
CA ILE A 185 -8.45 10.49 5.29
C ILE A 185 -8.82 11.21 3.98
N THR A 186 -8.57 10.59 2.82
CA THR A 186 -8.92 11.17 1.51
C THR A 186 -10.42 11.41 1.37
N GLU A 187 -11.26 10.49 1.86
CA GLU A 187 -12.72 10.66 1.86
C GLU A 187 -13.14 11.85 2.74
N LEU A 188 -12.58 11.96 3.95
CA LEU A 188 -12.86 13.08 4.86
C LEU A 188 -12.36 14.43 4.32
N GLU A 189 -11.23 14.45 3.63
CA GLU A 189 -10.72 15.63 2.93
C GLU A 189 -11.67 16.07 1.81
N GLY A 190 -12.22 15.12 1.03
CA GLY A 190 -13.25 15.42 0.03
C GLY A 190 -14.53 16.00 0.64
N GLN A 191 -15.01 15.42 1.75
CA GLN A 191 -16.16 15.94 2.48
C GLN A 191 -15.93 17.35 3.04
N LYS A 192 -14.72 17.61 3.57
CA LYS A 192 -14.33 18.95 4.03
C LYS A 192 -14.35 19.97 2.88
N GLU A 193 -13.83 19.61 1.71
CA GLU A 193 -13.82 20.50 0.55
C GLU A 193 -15.25 20.86 0.09
N HIS A 194 -16.14 19.87 0.07
CA HIS A 194 -17.56 20.11 -0.20
C HIS A 194 -18.21 21.08 0.80
N LEU A 195 -17.94 20.91 2.10
CA LEU A 195 -18.45 21.82 3.12
C LEU A 195 -17.90 23.24 2.98
N ILE A 196 -16.65 23.41 2.56
CA ILE A 196 -16.05 24.72 2.29
C ILE A 196 -16.79 25.40 1.13
N ILE A 197 -17.07 24.68 0.05
CA ILE A 197 -17.81 25.20 -1.10
C ILE A 197 -19.24 25.61 -0.68
N ASP A 198 -19.94 24.77 0.08
CA ASP A 198 -21.29 25.07 0.57
C ASP A 198 -21.32 26.30 1.49
N LEU A 199 -20.30 26.46 2.36
CA LEU A 199 -20.17 27.62 3.23
C LEU A 199 -19.90 28.90 2.42
N ALA A 200 -19.03 28.83 1.41
CA ALA A 200 -18.76 29.97 0.53
C ALA A 200 -20.03 30.41 -0.23
N SER A 201 -20.81 29.45 -0.75
CA SER A 201 -22.09 29.74 -1.42
C SER A 201 -23.09 30.40 -0.47
N ARG A 202 -23.20 29.92 0.77
CA ARG A 202 -24.07 30.54 1.78
C ARG A 202 -23.60 31.93 2.19
N GLU A 203 -22.30 32.16 2.27
CA GLU A 203 -21.76 33.47 2.59
C GLU A 203 -22.11 34.48 1.49
N GLU A 204 -22.05 34.07 0.22
CA GLU A 204 -22.48 34.89 -0.92
C GLU A 204 -23.99 35.23 -0.85
N GLU A 205 -24.84 34.25 -0.54
CA GLU A 205 -26.28 34.48 -0.31
C GLU A 205 -26.54 35.48 0.82
N VAL A 206 -25.80 35.38 1.93
CA VAL A 206 -25.91 36.30 3.07
C VAL A 206 -25.44 37.71 2.70
N VAL A 207 -24.37 37.83 1.91
CA VAL A 207 -23.88 39.11 1.41
C VAL A 207 -24.92 39.79 0.53
N GLU A 208 -25.54 39.04 -0.40
CA GLU A 208 -26.59 39.59 -1.26
C GLU A 208 -27.85 39.97 -0.46
N ALA A 209 -28.26 39.16 0.51
CA ALA A 209 -29.38 39.49 1.41
C ALA A 209 -29.12 40.78 2.23
N ARG A 210 -27.88 40.98 2.71
CA ARG A 210 -27.49 42.22 3.41
C ARG A 210 -27.54 43.44 2.49
N LYS A 211 -27.11 43.29 1.25
CA LYS A 211 -27.20 44.35 0.24
C LYS A 211 -28.66 44.72 -0.04
N GLN A 212 -29.53 43.73 -0.27
CA GLN A 212 -30.97 43.96 -0.46
C GLN A 212 -31.62 44.65 0.74
N LEU A 213 -31.24 44.29 1.97
CA LEU A 213 -31.75 44.95 3.18
C LEU A 213 -31.32 46.42 3.26
N LYS A 214 -30.07 46.72 2.87
CA LYS A 214 -29.55 48.09 2.83
C LYS A 214 -30.27 48.93 1.78
N ASP A 215 -30.50 48.38 0.60
CA ASP A 215 -31.23 49.05 -0.48
C ASP A 215 -32.70 49.30 -0.07
N LYS A 216 -33.34 48.34 0.59
CA LYS A 216 -34.68 48.51 1.16
C LYS A 216 -34.72 49.66 2.18
N PHE A 217 -33.75 49.73 3.08
CA PHE A 217 -33.68 50.80 4.08
C PHE A 217 -33.49 52.18 3.42
N ALA A 218 -32.65 52.27 2.38
CA ALA A 218 -32.45 53.50 1.62
C ALA A 218 -33.76 53.99 0.98
N LEU A 219 -34.51 53.08 0.34
CA LEU A 219 -35.81 53.39 -0.26
C LEU A 219 -36.85 53.80 0.79
N GLU A 220 -36.81 53.21 1.98
CA GLU A 220 -37.73 53.55 3.07
C GLU A 220 -37.44 54.95 3.65
N CYS A 221 -36.17 55.33 3.76
CA CYS A 221 -35.78 56.71 4.09
C CYS A 221 -36.20 57.71 3.01
N GLU A 222 -35.99 57.38 1.73
CA GLU A 222 -36.39 58.24 0.62
C GLU A 222 -37.91 58.44 0.57
N LYS A 223 -38.67 57.35 0.76
CA LYS A 223 -40.12 57.40 0.90
C LYS A 223 -40.54 58.34 2.04
N HIS A 224 -39.89 58.25 3.20
CA HIS A 224 -40.22 59.13 4.34
C HIS A 224 -39.95 60.61 4.04
N ASN A 225 -38.86 60.92 3.33
CA ASN A 225 -38.57 62.29 2.91
C ASN A 225 -39.62 62.83 1.95
N ILE A 226 -40.03 62.04 0.95
CA ILE A 226 -41.10 62.40 0.02
C ILE A 226 -42.43 62.63 0.77
N GLU A 227 -42.74 61.80 1.76
CA GLU A 227 -43.94 61.98 2.61
C GLU A 227 -43.90 63.30 3.40
N LEU A 228 -42.74 63.69 3.94
CA LEU A 228 -42.57 64.98 4.62
C LEU A 228 -42.72 66.17 3.66
N GLU A 229 -42.14 66.09 2.46
CA GLU A 229 -42.27 67.12 1.43
C GLU A 229 -43.72 67.26 0.94
N LEU A 230 -44.42 66.13 0.79
CA LEU A 230 -45.84 66.10 0.42
C LEU A 230 -46.69 66.81 1.48
N GLU A 231 -46.45 66.53 2.77
CA GLU A 231 -47.21 67.13 3.86
C GLU A 231 -46.93 68.64 4.00
N SER A 232 -45.68 69.06 3.79
CA SER A 232 -45.30 70.46 3.68
C SER A 232 -46.05 71.16 2.53
N SER A 233 -46.07 70.53 1.35
CA SER A 233 -46.74 71.06 0.15
C SER A 233 -48.26 71.17 0.35
N LYS A 234 -48.90 70.17 0.99
CA LYS A 234 -50.31 70.27 1.39
C LYS A 234 -50.57 71.45 2.32
N GLY A 235 -49.69 71.67 3.31
CA GLY A 235 -49.78 72.82 4.21
C GLY A 235 -49.62 74.17 3.48
N GLN A 236 -48.79 74.23 2.43
CA GLN A 236 -48.68 75.40 1.57
C GLN A 236 -49.94 75.60 0.71
N ILE A 237 -50.49 74.54 0.13
CA ILE A 237 -51.75 74.57 -0.62
C ILE A 237 -52.90 75.07 0.26
N GLU A 238 -53.00 74.57 1.51
CA GLU A 238 -54.02 75.00 2.47
C GLU A 238 -53.91 76.50 2.80
N LYS A 239 -52.67 77.03 2.93
CA LYS A 239 -52.43 78.46 3.14
C LYS A 239 -52.83 79.29 1.92
N LEU A 240 -52.39 78.88 0.73
CA LEU A 240 -52.74 79.55 -0.53
C LEU A 240 -54.25 79.53 -0.77
N LYS A 241 -54.94 78.44 -0.40
CA LYS A 241 -56.40 78.34 -0.49
C LYS A 241 -57.11 79.30 0.46
N ASN A 242 -56.62 79.44 1.69
CA ASN A 242 -57.12 80.42 2.66
C ASN A 242 -56.79 81.88 2.28
N GLU A 243 -55.66 82.12 1.60
CA GLU A 243 -55.30 83.42 1.04
C GLU A 243 -56.15 83.77 -0.18
N LEU A 244 -56.45 82.79 -1.04
CA LEU A 244 -57.36 82.91 -2.18
C LEU A 244 -58.80 83.20 -1.72
N GLU A 245 -59.30 82.52 -0.69
CA GLU A 245 -60.60 82.80 -0.07
C GLU A 245 -60.68 84.19 0.60
N LYS A 246 -59.55 84.78 0.99
CA LYS A 246 -59.48 86.18 1.48
C LYS A 246 -59.29 87.21 0.36
N SER A 247 -58.82 86.79 -0.81
CA SER A 247 -58.51 87.66 -1.95
C SER A 247 -59.67 87.82 -2.95
N THR A 248 -60.81 87.14 -2.75
CA THR A 248 -61.98 87.25 -3.64
C THR A 248 -62.83 88.53 -3.45
N GLU A 249 -62.33 89.52 -2.71
CA GLU A 249 -62.80 90.91 -2.78
C GLU A 249 -61.71 91.81 -3.39
N LYS A 250 -61.56 91.78 -4.72
CA LYS A 250 -61.51 92.94 -5.63
C LYS A 250 -60.78 92.67 -6.94
N GLU A 251 -61.45 93.14 -7.99
CA GLU A 251 -60.96 93.78 -9.21
C GLU A 251 -60.38 92.96 -10.39
N SER A 252 -60.99 93.30 -11.54
CA SER A 252 -60.44 93.41 -12.89
C SER A 252 -60.22 92.13 -13.71
N ASN A 253 -61.20 91.89 -14.58
CA ASN A 253 -61.46 90.66 -15.37
C ASN A 253 -60.59 90.45 -16.63
N ALA A 254 -59.43 91.10 -16.80
CA ALA A 254 -58.61 90.92 -18.02
C ALA A 254 -57.27 90.21 -17.77
N GLU A 255 -56.50 90.63 -16.76
CA GLU A 255 -55.25 89.97 -16.37
C GLU A 255 -55.49 88.63 -15.66
N LEU A 256 -56.59 88.54 -14.88
CA LEU A 256 -57.02 87.31 -14.22
C LEU A 256 -57.32 86.19 -15.22
N ILE A 257 -57.90 86.51 -16.38
CA ILE A 257 -58.22 85.52 -17.42
C ILE A 257 -56.93 84.96 -18.04
N ILE A 258 -55.91 85.81 -18.25
CA ILE A 258 -54.61 85.37 -18.79
C ILE A 258 -53.87 84.52 -17.76
N ALA A 259 -53.86 84.93 -16.48
CA ALA A 259 -53.26 84.15 -15.39
C ALA A 259 -53.95 82.79 -15.21
N LEU A 260 -55.29 82.75 -15.22
CA LEU A 260 -56.06 81.52 -15.16
C LEU A 260 -55.83 80.62 -16.38
N GLN A 261 -55.63 81.19 -17.57
CA GLN A 261 -55.26 80.41 -18.76
C GLN A 261 -53.87 79.78 -18.64
N GLN A 262 -52.88 80.52 -18.12
CA GLN A 262 -51.54 79.99 -17.84
C GLN A 262 -51.56 78.90 -16.77
N GLU A 263 -52.32 79.11 -15.69
CA GLU A 263 -52.48 78.14 -14.60
C GLU A 263 -53.21 76.86 -15.08
N ILE A 264 -54.21 76.99 -15.95
CA ILE A 264 -54.87 75.84 -16.59
C ILE A 264 -53.87 75.07 -17.49
N GLU A 265 -53.00 75.76 -18.21
CA GLU A 265 -51.98 75.13 -19.06
C GLU A 265 -50.91 74.41 -18.23
N GLU A 266 -50.48 75.00 -17.10
CA GLU A 266 -49.59 74.35 -16.13
C GLU A 266 -50.24 73.12 -15.48
N LEU A 267 -51.50 73.22 -15.09
CA LEU A 267 -52.26 72.09 -14.53
C LEU A 267 -52.40 70.95 -15.55
N LYS A 268 -52.62 71.25 -16.84
CA LYS A 268 -52.60 70.24 -17.91
C LYS A 268 -51.23 69.58 -18.07
N ASN A 269 -50.16 70.36 -18.00
CA ASN A 269 -48.79 69.81 -18.08
C ASN A 269 -48.49 68.91 -16.88
N ASN A 270 -48.92 69.31 -15.67
CA ASN A 270 -48.81 68.51 -14.47
C ASN A 270 -49.67 67.23 -14.55
N GLU A 271 -50.88 67.31 -15.09
CA GLU A 271 -51.73 66.14 -15.34
C GLU A 271 -51.06 65.15 -16.31
N ASN A 272 -50.44 65.65 -17.38
CA ASN A 272 -49.69 64.82 -18.34
C ASN A 272 -48.47 64.16 -17.69
N LEU A 273 -47.71 64.88 -16.85
CA LEU A 273 -46.58 64.35 -16.09
C LEU A 273 -47.04 63.26 -15.10
N LEU A 274 -48.10 63.50 -14.34
CA LEU A 274 -48.67 62.51 -13.43
C LEU A 274 -49.15 61.26 -14.18
N SER A 275 -49.77 61.44 -15.34
CA SER A 275 -50.20 60.31 -16.18
C SER A 275 -49.02 59.49 -16.69
N LEU A 276 -47.91 60.13 -17.05
CA LEU A 276 -46.67 59.46 -17.44
C LEU A 276 -46.06 58.69 -16.25
N GLU A 277 -45.94 59.32 -15.08
CA GLU A 277 -45.45 58.67 -13.85
C GLU A 277 -46.32 57.49 -13.45
N TYR A 278 -47.65 57.63 -13.49
CA TYR A 278 -48.58 56.55 -13.20
C TYR A 278 -48.36 55.36 -14.14
N ASN A 279 -48.18 55.61 -15.44
CA ASN A 279 -47.92 54.54 -16.40
C ASN A 279 -46.56 53.87 -16.18
N ASN A 280 -45.53 54.64 -15.81
CA ASN A 280 -44.22 54.10 -15.45
C ASN A 280 -44.30 53.23 -14.18
N LEU A 281 -44.97 53.70 -13.13
CA LEU A 281 -45.21 52.93 -11.92
C LEU A 281 -46.01 51.66 -12.20
N LYS A 282 -47.06 51.76 -13.02
CA LYS A 282 -47.90 50.62 -13.41
C LYS A 282 -47.10 49.56 -14.15
N ASN A 283 -46.19 49.96 -15.03
CA ASN A 283 -45.31 49.03 -15.74
C ASN A 283 -44.26 48.42 -14.81
N SER A 284 -43.66 49.22 -13.93
CA SER A 284 -42.73 48.75 -12.89
C SER A 284 -43.39 47.71 -11.98
N ALA A 285 -44.57 48.01 -11.44
CA ALA A 285 -45.33 47.08 -10.60
C ALA A 285 -45.66 45.76 -11.31
N LYS A 286 -46.02 45.81 -12.60
CA LYS A 286 -46.23 44.59 -13.41
C LYS A 286 -44.96 43.74 -13.52
N GLN A 287 -43.81 44.38 -13.73
CA GLN A 287 -42.54 43.69 -13.81
C GLN A 287 -42.16 43.04 -12.47
N THR A 288 -42.31 43.76 -11.36
CA THR A 288 -42.10 43.19 -10.01
C THR A 288 -43.03 42.00 -9.75
N PHE A 289 -44.31 42.07 -10.15
CA PHE A 289 -45.23 40.94 -9.98
C PHE A 289 -44.83 39.71 -10.82
N TYR A 290 -44.30 39.94 -12.03
CA TYR A 290 -43.78 38.86 -12.86
C TYR A 290 -42.57 38.19 -12.19
N GLU A 291 -41.60 38.97 -11.73
CA GLU A 291 -40.42 38.49 -11.01
C GLU A 291 -40.79 37.71 -9.75
N ILE A 292 -41.71 38.22 -8.92
CA ILE A 292 -42.25 37.51 -7.76
C ILE A 292 -42.87 36.17 -8.16
N GLY A 293 -43.58 36.12 -9.30
CA GLY A 293 -44.15 34.87 -9.84
C GLY A 293 -43.07 33.84 -10.20
N THR A 294 -41.98 34.28 -10.84
CA THR A 294 -40.84 33.42 -11.18
C THR A 294 -40.09 32.93 -9.93
N LEU A 295 -39.88 33.79 -8.94
CA LEU A 295 -39.25 33.41 -7.67
C LEU A 295 -40.11 32.40 -6.91
N LYS A 296 -41.44 32.58 -6.89
CA LYS A 296 -42.36 31.65 -6.23
C LYS A 296 -42.33 30.25 -6.86
N THR A 297 -42.16 30.15 -8.17
CA THR A 297 -42.05 28.86 -8.87
C THR A 297 -40.69 28.21 -8.67
N SER A 298 -39.61 28.99 -8.69
CA SER A 298 -38.27 28.53 -8.32
C SER A 298 -38.22 27.98 -6.88
N ASN A 299 -38.80 28.72 -5.92
CA ASN A 299 -38.83 28.30 -4.52
C ASN A 299 -39.58 26.97 -4.31
N LYS A 300 -40.70 26.75 -5.02
CA LYS A 300 -41.40 25.46 -4.99
C LYS A 300 -40.54 24.30 -5.51
N THR A 301 -39.69 24.56 -6.50
CA THR A 301 -38.79 23.57 -7.09
C THR A 301 -37.62 23.25 -6.14
N LEU A 302 -37.12 24.26 -5.43
CA LEU A 302 -36.13 24.06 -4.37
C LEU A 302 -36.73 23.27 -3.20
N GLU A 303 -37.94 23.60 -2.76
CA GLU A 303 -38.63 22.87 -1.70
C GLU A 303 -38.83 21.38 -2.03
N SER A 304 -39.21 21.06 -3.28
CA SER A 304 -39.33 19.66 -3.70
C SER A 304 -37.98 18.94 -3.74
N THR A 305 -36.92 19.64 -4.16
CA THR A 305 -35.55 19.11 -4.18
C THR A 305 -35.04 18.84 -2.76
N VAL A 306 -35.27 19.77 -1.82
CA VAL A 306 -34.92 19.60 -0.41
C VAL A 306 -35.63 18.39 0.19
N LYS A 307 -36.94 18.23 -0.02
CA LYS A 307 -37.67 17.04 0.45
C LYS A 307 -37.11 15.73 -0.11
N SER A 308 -36.76 15.70 -1.39
CA SER A 308 -36.15 14.53 -2.00
C SER A 308 -34.80 14.19 -1.37
N LYS A 309 -33.97 15.20 -1.08
CA LYS A 309 -32.69 15.03 -0.40
C LYS A 309 -32.84 14.59 1.06
N GLU A 310 -33.83 15.11 1.78
CA GLU A 310 -34.15 14.67 3.14
C GLU A 310 -34.57 13.19 3.19
N GLU A 311 -35.35 12.72 2.22
CA GLU A 311 -35.71 11.30 2.10
C GLU A 311 -34.50 10.42 1.81
N GLN A 312 -33.60 10.85 0.92
CA GLN A 312 -32.34 10.15 0.66
C GLN A 312 -31.47 10.07 1.93
N LEU A 313 -31.37 11.17 2.69
CA LEU A 313 -30.61 11.21 3.94
C LEU A 313 -31.17 10.22 4.98
N LYS A 314 -32.50 10.16 5.13
CA LYS A 314 -33.14 9.19 6.04
C LYS A 314 -32.81 7.75 5.66
N LYS A 315 -32.76 7.44 4.37
CA LYS A 315 -32.41 6.10 3.89
C LYS A 315 -30.96 5.74 4.25
N ILE A 316 -30.01 6.66 4.01
CA ILE A 316 -28.60 6.46 4.36
C ILE A 316 -28.40 6.29 5.87
N ILE A 317 -29.15 7.03 6.69
CA ILE A 317 -29.08 6.90 8.15
C ILE A 317 -29.50 5.50 8.60
N LEU A 318 -30.58 4.94 8.04
CA LEU A 318 -31.03 3.57 8.32
C LEU A 318 -29.98 2.53 7.89
N GLU A 319 -29.42 2.67 6.68
CA GLU A 319 -28.36 1.77 6.19
C GLU A 319 -27.11 1.81 7.09
N LEU A 320 -26.75 2.99 7.61
CA LEU A 320 -25.66 3.15 8.58
C LEU A 320 -25.95 2.46 9.93
N GLU A 321 -27.21 2.48 10.39
CA GLU A 321 -27.63 1.78 11.60
C GLU A 321 -27.58 0.26 11.42
N ASP A 322 -28.05 -0.25 10.28
CA ASP A 322 -27.96 -1.67 9.94
C ASP A 322 -26.51 -2.16 9.91
N MET A 323 -25.61 -1.41 9.25
CA MET A 323 -24.18 -1.74 9.21
C MET A 323 -23.51 -1.70 10.59
N LYS A 324 -23.88 -0.76 11.46
CA LYS A 324 -23.38 -0.74 12.85
C LYS A 324 -23.79 -2.00 13.60
N THR A 325 -25.02 -2.44 13.39
CA THR A 325 -25.58 -3.65 14.03
C THR A 325 -24.88 -4.90 13.52
N GLU A 326 -24.67 -5.02 12.21
CA GLU A 326 -23.94 -6.12 11.59
C GLU A 326 -22.48 -6.18 12.08
N ARG A 327 -21.80 -5.03 12.18
CA ARG A 327 -20.44 -4.95 12.73
C ARG A 327 -20.37 -5.48 14.17
N GLN A 328 -21.35 -5.15 15.01
CA GLN A 328 -21.41 -5.67 16.38
C GLN A 328 -21.62 -7.18 16.41
N ILE A 329 -22.44 -7.73 15.50
CA ILE A 329 -22.65 -9.18 15.38
C ILE A 329 -21.35 -9.87 14.97
N LEU A 330 -20.67 -9.37 13.94
CA LEU A 330 -19.40 -9.91 13.46
C LEU A 330 -18.32 -9.87 14.54
N GLN A 331 -18.23 -8.78 15.29
CA GLN A 331 -17.29 -8.65 16.41
C GLN A 331 -17.55 -9.69 17.51
N LYS A 332 -18.82 -9.94 17.85
CA LYS A 332 -19.19 -10.98 18.81
C LYS A 332 -18.85 -12.38 18.30
N ARG A 333 -19.11 -12.68 17.03
CA ARG A 333 -18.75 -13.96 16.40
C ARG A 333 -17.23 -14.18 16.44
N SER A 334 -16.45 -13.21 15.98
CA SER A 334 -14.99 -13.28 16.00
C SER A 334 -14.41 -13.49 17.40
N MET A 335 -14.96 -12.83 18.44
CA MET A 335 -14.54 -13.09 19.82
C MET A 335 -14.84 -14.51 20.30
N ASN A 336 -15.99 -15.07 19.90
CA ASN A 336 -16.33 -16.45 20.23
C ASN A 336 -15.40 -17.44 19.50
N ASP A 337 -15.15 -17.23 18.21
CA ASP A 337 -14.24 -18.07 17.43
C ASP A 337 -12.81 -18.06 18.02
N LEU A 338 -12.31 -16.89 18.43
CA LEU A 338 -11.03 -16.77 19.13
C LEU A 338 -11.01 -17.53 20.46
N LYS A 339 -12.14 -17.54 21.18
CA LYS A 339 -12.26 -18.26 22.45
C LYS A 339 -12.26 -19.78 22.22
N ASP A 340 -12.92 -20.25 21.17
CA ASP A 340 -12.96 -21.66 20.79
C ASP A 340 -11.57 -22.12 20.33
N LEU A 341 -10.90 -21.37 19.46
CA LEU A 341 -9.52 -21.62 19.04
C LEU A 341 -8.55 -21.66 20.21
N LYS A 342 -8.69 -20.75 21.18
CA LYS A 342 -7.86 -20.75 22.39
C LYS A 342 -8.09 -22.02 23.23
N THR A 343 -9.32 -22.52 23.26
CA THR A 343 -9.68 -23.75 23.95
C THR A 343 -9.13 -24.99 23.23
N GLU A 344 -9.21 -25.03 21.90
CA GLU A 344 -8.60 -26.09 21.10
C GLU A 344 -7.07 -26.11 21.21
N LEU A 345 -6.42 -24.94 21.15
CA LEU A 345 -4.97 -24.83 21.34
C LEU A 345 -4.53 -25.32 22.72
N ALA A 346 -5.33 -25.06 23.77
CA ALA A 346 -5.07 -25.58 25.10
C ALA A 346 -5.15 -27.12 25.13
N LYS A 347 -6.16 -27.71 24.47
CA LYS A 347 -6.29 -29.17 24.33
C LYS A 347 -5.11 -29.76 23.55
N GLU A 348 -4.71 -29.15 22.44
CA GLU A 348 -3.55 -29.61 21.66
C GLU A 348 -2.25 -29.57 22.49
N LYS A 349 -2.02 -28.51 23.26
CA LYS A 349 -0.85 -28.44 24.16
C LYS A 349 -0.85 -29.58 25.18
N THR A 350 -2.00 -29.91 25.75
CA THR A 350 -2.10 -31.05 26.69
C THR A 350 -1.83 -32.39 26.00
N LEU A 351 -2.35 -32.58 24.78
CA LEU A 351 -2.08 -33.78 23.97
C LEU A 351 -0.60 -33.89 23.58
N HIS A 352 0.03 -32.76 23.22
CA HIS A 352 1.45 -32.74 22.87
C HIS A 352 2.34 -33.15 24.04
N GLU A 353 2.09 -32.62 25.25
CA GLU A 353 2.87 -32.99 26.44
C GLU A 353 2.65 -34.48 26.79
N GLN A 354 1.42 -34.99 26.62
CA GLN A 354 1.13 -36.42 26.76
C GLN A 354 1.93 -37.27 25.77
N CYS A 355 1.92 -36.92 24.48
CA CYS A 355 2.71 -37.62 23.46
C CYS A 355 4.22 -37.59 23.76
N LYS A 356 4.72 -36.47 24.29
CA LYS A 356 6.12 -36.32 24.70
C LYS A 356 6.48 -37.26 25.86
N MET A 357 5.62 -37.38 26.87
CA MET A 357 5.79 -38.34 27.95
C MET A 357 5.76 -39.79 27.45
N ASP A 358 4.83 -40.12 26.57
CA ASP A 358 4.71 -41.48 26.03
C ASP A 358 5.90 -41.84 25.13
N LYS A 359 6.42 -40.88 24.34
CA LYS A 359 7.67 -41.05 23.59
C LYS A 359 8.86 -41.34 24.50
N GLU A 360 8.99 -40.63 25.63
CA GLU A 360 10.08 -40.86 26.59
C GLU A 360 9.97 -42.25 27.22
N LYS A 361 8.77 -42.70 27.61
CA LYS A 361 8.54 -44.08 28.10
C LYS A 361 8.99 -45.12 27.09
N VAL A 362 8.59 -44.97 25.82
CA VAL A 362 8.98 -45.88 24.74
C VAL A 362 10.50 -45.87 24.53
N MET A 363 11.15 -44.70 24.62
CA MET A 363 12.62 -44.64 24.54
C MET A 363 13.29 -45.35 25.72
N GLN A 364 12.76 -45.24 26.93
CA GLN A 364 13.28 -45.93 28.12
C GLN A 364 13.10 -47.45 28.01
N GLU A 365 11.95 -47.93 27.55
CA GLU A 365 11.71 -49.35 27.28
C GLU A 365 12.66 -49.89 26.21
N ASN A 366 12.86 -49.14 25.12
CA ASN A 366 13.83 -49.52 24.09
C ASN A 366 15.26 -49.62 24.63
N ARG A 367 15.68 -48.70 25.51
CA ARG A 367 17.00 -48.78 26.16
C ARG A 367 17.13 -50.06 26.99
N LYS A 368 16.12 -50.39 27.81
CA LYS A 368 16.10 -51.63 28.61
C LYS A 368 16.17 -52.88 27.73
N LEU A 369 15.42 -52.91 26.62
CA LEU A 369 15.45 -54.03 25.67
C LEU A 369 16.83 -54.18 25.01
N GLN A 370 17.46 -53.06 24.62
CA GLN A 370 18.83 -53.08 24.07
C GLN A 370 19.87 -53.54 25.09
N GLU A 371 19.74 -53.18 26.36
CA GLU A 371 20.61 -53.65 27.44
C GLU A 371 20.44 -55.16 27.68
N ASN A 372 19.21 -55.67 27.69
CA ASN A 372 18.92 -57.09 27.80
C ASN A 372 19.49 -57.90 26.63
N LEU A 373 19.46 -57.35 25.41
CA LEU A 373 20.08 -57.94 24.22
C LEU A 373 21.61 -57.96 24.32
N ARG A 374 22.23 -56.91 24.88
CA ARG A 374 23.69 -56.83 25.08
C ARG A 374 24.20 -57.74 26.21
N ALA A 375 23.36 -58.08 27.19
CA ALA A 375 23.70 -58.94 28.32
C ALA A 375 23.85 -60.44 27.98
N GLY A 376 23.81 -60.83 26.70
CA GLY A 376 24.21 -62.17 26.27
C GLY A 376 23.24 -63.28 26.66
N VAL A 377 21.94 -63.00 26.71
CA VAL A 377 20.93 -64.07 26.81
C VAL A 377 20.92 -64.84 25.50
N LYS A 378 21.29 -66.13 25.53
CA LYS A 378 21.03 -67.05 24.42
C LYS A 378 19.51 -67.12 24.21
N ILE A 379 19.04 -66.43 23.17
CA ILE A 379 17.63 -66.37 22.78
C ILE A 379 17.19 -67.79 22.42
N ALA A 380 16.40 -68.40 23.30
CA ALA A 380 15.56 -69.54 22.96
C ALA A 380 14.60 -69.14 21.83
N PRO A 381 14.13 -70.07 20.98
CA PRO A 381 13.22 -69.74 19.89
C PRO A 381 12.01 -68.96 20.43
N PRO A 382 11.57 -67.90 19.73
CA PRO A 382 10.61 -66.95 20.26
C PRO A 382 9.35 -67.67 20.75
N SER A 383 9.04 -67.43 22.01
CA SER A 383 7.80 -67.85 22.64
C SER A 383 6.61 -67.37 21.81
N HIS A 384 5.46 -68.04 21.94
CA HIS A 384 4.26 -67.65 21.22
C HIS A 384 3.87 -66.18 21.47
N GLN A 385 4.11 -65.67 22.68
CA GLN A 385 3.91 -64.26 23.03
C GLN A 385 4.86 -63.31 22.28
N GLU A 386 6.14 -63.65 22.13
CA GLU A 386 7.09 -62.82 21.36
C GLU A 386 6.72 -62.78 19.88
N ARG A 387 6.19 -63.87 19.32
CA ARG A 387 5.64 -63.86 17.95
C ARG A 387 4.44 -62.92 17.81
N ILE A 388 3.51 -62.94 18.76
CA ILE A 388 2.36 -62.02 18.77
C ILE A 388 2.82 -60.56 18.86
N ILE A 389 3.84 -60.27 19.67
CA ILE A 389 4.41 -58.92 19.79
C ILE A 389 5.06 -58.48 18.48
N VAL A 390 5.84 -59.35 17.84
CA VAL A 390 6.48 -59.05 16.55
C VAL A 390 5.45 -58.87 15.42
N GLU A 391 4.38 -59.67 15.41
CA GLU A 391 3.26 -59.50 14.46
C GLU A 391 2.52 -58.18 14.71
N SER A 392 2.26 -57.82 15.97
CA SER A 392 1.65 -56.53 16.35
C SER A 392 2.54 -55.34 15.96
N MET A 393 3.85 -55.42 16.20
CA MET A 393 4.79 -54.38 15.78
C MET A 393 4.88 -54.28 14.25
N SER A 394 4.85 -55.41 13.53
CA SER A 394 4.81 -55.41 12.06
C SER A 394 3.51 -54.80 11.54
N HIS A 395 2.38 -55.06 12.18
CA HIS A 395 1.11 -54.43 11.84
C HIS A 395 1.16 -52.91 12.06
N ARG A 396 1.68 -52.46 13.21
CA ARG A 396 1.82 -51.03 13.51
C ARG A 396 2.79 -50.33 12.56
N LEU A 397 3.88 -50.97 12.16
CA LEU A 397 4.78 -50.44 11.14
C LEU A 397 4.08 -50.30 9.78
N SER A 398 3.25 -51.28 9.40
CA SER A 398 2.43 -51.19 8.20
C SER A 398 1.40 -50.05 8.25
N GLU A 399 0.79 -49.79 9.41
CA GLU A 399 -0.12 -48.64 9.60
C GLU A 399 0.64 -47.30 9.47
N LEU A 400 1.82 -47.20 10.10
CA LEU A 400 2.65 -45.99 10.02
C LEU A 400 3.14 -45.73 8.59
N ASP A 401 3.44 -46.76 7.80
CA ASP A 401 3.78 -46.61 6.39
C ASP A 401 2.59 -46.12 5.54
N GLN A 402 1.36 -46.55 5.86
CA GLN A 402 0.15 -46.03 5.24
C GLN A 402 -0.11 -44.56 5.62
N GLU A 403 0.04 -44.21 6.90
CA GLU A 403 -0.06 -42.82 7.37
C GLU A 403 0.98 -41.92 6.69
N ASN A 404 2.24 -42.39 6.56
CA ASN A 404 3.29 -41.67 5.84
C ASN A 404 2.96 -41.47 4.35
N THR A 405 2.34 -42.47 3.72
CA THR A 405 1.90 -42.38 2.32
C THR A 405 0.80 -41.32 2.15
N LEU A 406 -0.15 -41.27 3.10
CA LEU A 406 -1.20 -40.24 3.14
C LEU A 406 -0.64 -38.85 3.39
N LEU A 407 0.32 -38.71 4.31
CA LEU A 407 0.99 -37.43 4.57
C LEU A 407 1.76 -36.94 3.34
N LYS A 408 2.50 -37.81 2.64
CA LYS A 408 3.16 -37.46 1.38
C LYS A 408 2.16 -36.99 0.33
N LYS A 409 0.99 -37.63 0.24
CA LYS A 409 -0.10 -37.19 -0.65
C LYS A 409 -0.61 -35.80 -0.26
N ARG A 410 -0.89 -35.56 1.03
CA ARG A 410 -1.32 -34.23 1.52
C ARG A 410 -0.29 -33.14 1.25
N ILE A 411 1.00 -33.42 1.44
CA ILE A 411 2.08 -32.47 1.12
C ILE A 411 2.08 -32.13 -0.37
N LYS A 412 1.86 -33.13 -1.24
CA LYS A 412 1.71 -32.90 -2.69
C LYS A 412 0.48 -32.05 -3.01
N ASP A 413 -0.63 -32.28 -2.32
CA ASP A 413 -1.84 -31.46 -2.46
C ASP A 413 -1.60 -30.00 -1.98
N PHE A 414 -0.84 -29.79 -0.90
CA PHE A 414 -0.39 -28.45 -0.47
C PHE A 414 0.50 -27.76 -1.49
N ALA A 415 1.39 -28.49 -2.17
CA ALA A 415 2.17 -27.93 -3.27
C ALA A 415 1.28 -27.47 -4.43
N ASN A 416 0.20 -28.22 -4.73
CA ASN A 416 -0.78 -27.81 -5.74
C ASN A 416 -1.54 -26.54 -5.31
N PHE A 417 -1.87 -26.37 -4.02
CA PHE A 417 -2.45 -25.12 -3.51
C PHE A 417 -1.48 -23.94 -3.65
N GLY A 418 -0.17 -24.15 -3.49
CA GLY A 418 0.84 -23.13 -3.77
C GLY A 418 0.84 -22.67 -5.22
N ASN A 419 0.74 -23.61 -6.16
CA ASN A 419 0.63 -23.30 -7.59
C ASN A 419 -0.68 -22.55 -7.92
N GLU A 420 -1.79 -22.95 -7.31
CA GLU A 420 -3.08 -22.28 -7.49
C GLU A 420 -3.08 -20.86 -6.92
N LYS A 421 -2.43 -20.66 -5.77
CA LYS A 421 -2.22 -19.33 -5.20
C LYS A 421 -1.41 -18.44 -6.15
N ALA A 422 -0.30 -18.96 -6.70
CA ALA A 422 0.52 -18.21 -7.65
C ALA A 422 -0.27 -17.83 -8.92
N ARG A 423 -1.10 -18.74 -9.44
CA ARG A 423 -1.99 -18.48 -10.57
C ARG A 423 -3.00 -17.35 -10.28
N LEU A 424 -3.60 -17.37 -9.09
CA LEU A 424 -4.55 -16.32 -8.68
C LEU A 424 -3.87 -14.97 -8.41
N GLU A 425 -2.62 -14.98 -7.96
CA GLU A 425 -1.81 -13.76 -7.81
C GLU A 425 -1.50 -13.14 -9.19
N GLU A 426 -1.13 -13.95 -10.18
CA GLU A 426 -0.93 -13.52 -11.57
C GLU A 426 -2.22 -12.91 -12.17
N GLU A 427 -3.36 -13.59 -12.01
CA GLU A 427 -4.67 -13.07 -12.48
C GLU A 427 -5.04 -11.74 -11.80
N ASN A 428 -4.73 -11.58 -10.52
CA ASN A 428 -5.01 -10.35 -9.78
C ASN A 428 -4.13 -9.18 -10.25
N ASP A 429 -2.86 -9.46 -10.60
CA ASP A 429 -1.97 -8.43 -11.14
C ASP A 429 -2.37 -8.01 -12.56
N ASP A 430 -2.84 -8.94 -13.39
CA ASP A 430 -3.45 -8.63 -14.69
C ASP A 430 -4.69 -7.73 -14.54
N LEU A 431 -5.58 -8.05 -13.59
CA LEU A 431 -6.76 -7.23 -13.32
C LEU A 431 -6.40 -5.83 -12.82
N LYS A 432 -5.38 -5.67 -11.96
CA LYS A 432 -4.90 -4.34 -11.54
C LYS A 432 -4.37 -3.54 -12.74
N ASN A 433 -3.65 -4.19 -13.64
CA ASN A 433 -3.14 -3.55 -14.86
C ASN A 433 -4.30 -3.08 -15.76
N GLU A 434 -5.34 -3.88 -15.91
CA GLU A 434 -6.54 -3.51 -16.66
C GLU A 434 -7.31 -2.34 -16.01
N ILE A 435 -7.48 -2.36 -14.68
CA ILE A 435 -8.08 -1.25 -13.93
C ILE A 435 -7.29 0.04 -14.12
N ASN A 436 -5.96 -0.02 -14.03
CA ASN A 436 -5.10 1.15 -14.24
C ASN A 436 -5.23 1.71 -15.66
N LYS A 437 -5.32 0.82 -16.67
CA LYS A 437 -5.55 1.23 -18.06
C LYS A 437 -6.90 1.93 -18.22
N LEU A 438 -7.98 1.36 -17.68
CA LEU A 438 -9.31 1.97 -17.73
C LEU A 438 -9.36 3.32 -17.00
N ALA A 439 -8.65 3.45 -15.87
CA ALA A 439 -8.54 4.72 -15.15
C ALA A 439 -7.85 5.80 -16.00
N MET A 440 -6.79 5.45 -16.74
CA MET A 440 -6.14 6.37 -17.68
C MET A 440 -7.06 6.77 -18.84
N GLU A 441 -7.81 5.81 -19.39
CA GLU A 441 -8.79 6.09 -20.46
C GLU A 441 -9.90 7.03 -19.98
N MET A 442 -10.45 6.80 -18.78
CA MET A 442 -11.43 7.70 -18.17
C MET A 442 -10.88 9.10 -17.92
N ALA A 443 -9.64 9.21 -17.44
CA ALA A 443 -8.99 10.51 -17.25
C ALA A 443 -8.82 11.26 -18.58
N SER A 444 -8.46 10.54 -19.66
CA SER A 444 -8.39 11.11 -21.01
C SER A 444 -9.75 11.59 -21.51
N ILE A 445 -10.82 10.81 -21.32
CA ILE A 445 -12.18 11.21 -21.70
C ILE A 445 -12.63 12.43 -20.88
N GLY A 446 -12.35 12.45 -19.58
CA GLY A 446 -12.64 13.60 -18.71
C GLY A 446 -11.92 14.88 -19.17
N ALA A 447 -10.66 14.76 -19.61
CA ALA A 447 -9.92 15.88 -20.18
C ALA A 447 -10.56 16.39 -21.48
N GLN A 448 -10.93 15.49 -22.40
CA GLN A 448 -11.61 15.83 -23.65
C GLN A 448 -12.98 16.51 -23.39
N PHE A 449 -13.74 16.02 -22.41
CA PHE A 449 -15.02 16.62 -22.04
C PHE A 449 -14.85 18.03 -21.48
N ASN A 450 -13.83 18.25 -20.64
CA ASN A 450 -13.51 19.58 -20.12
C ASN A 450 -13.06 20.55 -21.22
N GLU A 451 -12.31 20.07 -22.21
CA GLU A 451 -11.92 20.86 -23.38
C GLU A 451 -13.14 21.23 -24.24
N TYR A 452 -14.04 20.27 -24.49
CA TYR A 452 -15.31 20.53 -25.18
C TYR A 452 -16.16 21.57 -24.43
N ARG A 453 -16.26 21.45 -23.10
CA ARG A 453 -16.98 22.42 -22.27
C ARG A 453 -16.40 23.83 -22.39
N ARG A 454 -15.08 23.99 -22.49
CA ARG A 454 -14.43 25.31 -22.70
C ARG A 454 -14.66 25.89 -24.09
N LEU A 455 -14.86 25.06 -25.11
CA LEU A 455 -15.05 25.52 -26.49
C LEU A 455 -16.49 25.93 -26.79
N TYR A 456 -17.47 25.42 -26.03
CA TYR A 456 -18.90 25.55 -26.32
C TYR A 456 -19.73 26.26 -25.23
N HIS A 457 -19.10 26.74 -24.17
CA HIS A 457 -19.65 27.67 -23.19
C HIS A 457 -18.71 28.86 -23.05
#